data_AF-A0A354BG86-F1
#
_entry.id   AF-A0A354BG86-F1
#
_cell.length_a   1.000
_cell.length_b   1.000
_cell.length_c   1.000
_cell.angle_alpha   90.00
_cell.angle_beta   90.00
_cell.angle_gamma   90.00
#
_symmetry.space_group_name_H-M   'P 1'
#
loop_
_entity.id
_entity.type
_entity.pdbx_description
1 polymer ?
#
loop_
_entity_poly.entity_id
_entity_poly.type
_entity_poly.pdbx_seq_one_letter_code
_entity_poly.pdbx_strand_id
1 'polypeptide(L)'
;TKDLPAVCREADLLLVAIGKAKFVTADMVREGAVVIDVGTNKTPEGKLCGDVDFEPVKQKAGWISPVPGGVGPMTIAMLLENTVESAKRAAGMK
;
A
#
# COMPACT_ATOMS: atom_id res chain seq x y z
N THR A 1 13.27 -4.80 -13.31
CA THR A 1 14.35 -3.82 -13.55
C THR A 1 15.63 -4.30 -12.86
N LYS A 2 16.80 -3.87 -13.34
CA LYS A 2 18.08 -4.18 -12.70
C LYS A 2 18.37 -3.27 -11.51
N ASP A 3 17.93 -2.02 -11.57
CA ASP A 3 18.00 -1.05 -10.47
C ASP A 3 16.56 -0.68 -10.07
N LEU A 4 16.06 -1.32 -9.02
CA LEU A 4 14.73 -1.05 -8.48
C LEU A 4 14.69 0.28 -7.70
N PRO A 5 15.66 0.60 -6.82
CA PRO A 5 15.71 1.90 -6.15
C PRO A 5 15.67 3.10 -7.09
N ALA A 6 16.39 3.07 -8.22
CA ALA A 6 16.36 4.16 -9.19
C ALA A 6 14.95 4.40 -9.76
N VAL A 7 14.27 3.33 -10.20
CA VAL A 7 12.91 3.41 -10.73
C VAL A 7 11.91 3.89 -9.67
N CYS A 8 12.04 3.42 -8.43
CA CYS A 8 11.16 3.87 -7.34
C CYS A 8 11.29 5.38 -7.04
N ARG A 9 12.49 5.97 -7.21
CA ARG A 9 12.71 7.42 -7.03
C ARG A 9 12.11 8.28 -8.12
N GLU A 10 11.75 7.72 -9.26
CA GLU A 10 11.08 8.46 -10.34
C GLU A 10 9.57 8.60 -10.06
N ALA A 11 9.01 7.76 -9.20
CA ALA A 11 7.57 7.67 -8.97
C ALA A 11 7.02 8.82 -8.09
N ASP A 12 6.04 9.55 -8.61
CA ASP A 12 5.17 10.42 -7.80
C ASP A 12 4.18 9.61 -6.95
N LEU A 13 3.78 8.42 -7.43
CA LEU A 13 2.94 7.44 -6.72
C LEU A 13 3.61 6.07 -6.75
N LEU A 14 3.94 5.55 -5.56
CA LEU A 14 4.57 4.25 -5.38
C LEU A 14 3.60 3.27 -4.72
N LEU A 15 3.13 2.27 -5.48
CA LEU A 15 2.34 1.14 -4.97
C LEU A 15 3.30 -0.01 -4.61
N VAL A 16 3.28 -0.45 -3.36
CA VAL A 16 4.19 -1.48 -2.84
C VAL A 16 3.39 -2.73 -2.47
N ALA A 17 3.65 -3.84 -3.18
CA ALA A 17 2.97 -5.12 -3.01
C ALA A 17 3.94 -6.30 -3.24
N ILE A 18 5.08 -6.27 -2.54
CA ILE A 18 6.19 -7.20 -2.66
C ILE A 18 6.01 -8.42 -1.76
N GLY A 19 5.33 -8.28 -0.62
CA GLY A 19 5.18 -9.34 0.39
C GLY A 19 6.47 -9.64 1.15
N LYS A 20 7.25 -8.59 1.46
CA LYS A 20 8.50 -8.67 2.22
C LYS A 20 8.56 -7.50 3.19
N ALA A 21 8.58 -7.81 4.48
CA ALA A 21 8.62 -6.81 5.54
C ALA A 21 9.76 -5.80 5.35
N LYS A 22 9.42 -4.51 5.35
CA LYS A 22 10.39 -3.38 5.32
C LYS A 22 11.39 -3.42 4.15
N PHE A 23 10.99 -3.98 3.01
CA PHE A 23 11.83 -4.03 1.82
C PHE A 23 12.05 -2.63 1.22
N VAL A 24 11.02 -1.78 1.18
CA VAL A 24 11.13 -0.43 0.62
C VAL A 24 11.59 0.54 1.70
N THR A 25 12.78 1.10 1.51
CA THR A 25 13.45 2.04 2.42
C THR A 25 13.35 3.48 1.91
N ALA A 26 13.64 4.45 2.79
CA ALA A 26 13.53 5.88 2.47
C ALA A 26 14.41 6.35 1.31
N ASP A 27 15.54 5.69 1.05
CA ASP A 27 16.39 6.02 -0.09
C ASP A 27 15.75 5.61 -1.43
N MET A 28 14.77 4.70 -1.43
CA MET A 28 14.05 4.27 -2.65
C MET A 28 12.89 5.19 -3.02
N VAL A 29 12.45 6.06 -2.11
CA VAL A 29 11.25 6.89 -2.28
C VAL A 29 11.61 8.29 -2.73
N ARG A 30 10.84 8.91 -3.63
CA ARG A 30 11.00 10.31 -4.02
C ARG A 30 10.47 11.24 -2.92
N GLU A 31 11.12 12.38 -2.72
CA GLU A 31 10.61 13.43 -1.83
C GLU A 31 9.19 13.87 -2.26
N GLY A 32 8.25 13.89 -1.31
CA GLY A 32 6.87 14.29 -1.56
C GLY A 32 5.99 13.26 -2.26
N ALA A 33 6.50 12.05 -2.57
CA ALA A 33 5.70 11.01 -3.23
C ALA A 33 4.55 10.49 -2.35
N VAL A 34 3.52 9.96 -3.02
CA VAL A 34 2.45 9.18 -2.38
C VAL A 34 2.89 7.72 -2.33
N VAL A 35 2.87 7.12 -1.15
CA VAL A 35 3.23 5.71 -0.94
C VAL A 35 2.01 4.92 -0.46
N ILE A 36 1.63 3.90 -1.20
CA ILE A 36 0.57 2.96 -0.81
C ILE A 36 1.21 1.60 -0.56
N ASP A 37 1.21 1.20 0.70
CA ASP A 37 1.71 -0.08 1.19
C ASP A 37 0.54 -1.08 1.26
N VAL A 38 0.52 -1.97 0.27
CA VAL A 38 -0.44 -3.09 0.16
C VAL A 38 0.05 -4.30 0.95
N GLY A 39 1.36 -4.39 1.18
CA GLY A 39 2.01 -5.49 1.86
C GLY A 39 1.44 -5.70 3.26
N THR A 40 1.23 -6.97 3.61
CA THR A 40 0.87 -7.35 4.99
C THR A 40 1.76 -8.48 5.42
N ASN A 41 2.71 -8.16 6.29
CA ASN A 41 3.70 -9.05 6.84
C ASN A 41 3.57 -9.13 8.36
N LYS A 42 4.24 -10.11 8.98
CA LYS A 42 4.40 -10.22 10.43
C LYS A 42 5.88 -10.08 10.79
N THR A 43 6.17 -9.27 11.80
CA THR A 43 7.50 -9.23 12.41
C THR A 43 7.77 -10.52 13.18
N PRO A 44 9.04 -10.82 13.57
CA PRO A 44 9.36 -11.95 14.43
C PRO A 44 8.57 -11.95 15.76
N GLU A 45 8.20 -10.77 16.26
CA GLU A 45 7.40 -10.58 17.47
C GLU A 45 5.89 -10.71 17.22
N GLY A 46 5.47 -11.04 15.99
CA GLY A 46 4.08 -11.28 15.61
C GLY A 46 3.26 -10.02 15.32
N LYS A 47 3.87 -8.82 15.34
CA LYS A 47 3.19 -7.57 15.00
C LYS A 47 3.02 -7.45 13.49
N LEU A 48 1.90 -6.88 13.04
CA LEU A 48 1.68 -6.59 11.63
C LEU A 48 2.56 -5.42 11.19
N CYS A 49 3.15 -5.54 10.00
CA CYS A 49 3.90 -4.49 9.33
C CYS A 49 3.72 -4.61 7.82
N GLY A 50 4.03 -3.53 7.10
CA GLY A 50 3.93 -3.49 5.65
C GLY A 50 5.23 -3.87 4.95
N ASP A 51 5.25 -3.69 3.64
CA ASP A 51 6.46 -3.85 2.83
C ASP A 51 7.40 -2.64 2.93
N VAL A 52 6.90 -1.52 3.46
CA VAL A 52 7.63 -0.26 3.59
C VAL A 52 8.19 -0.11 5.01
N ASP A 53 9.42 0.38 5.12
CA ASP A 53 9.95 0.83 6.41
C ASP A 53 9.30 2.18 6.77
N PHE A 54 8.16 2.07 7.46
CA PHE A 54 7.18 3.16 7.57
C PHE A 54 7.75 4.46 8.16
N GLU A 55 8.47 4.41 9.28
CA GLU A 55 8.91 5.63 9.96
C GLU A 55 9.91 6.47 9.15
N PRO A 56 11.01 5.90 8.60
CA PRO A 56 11.91 6.70 7.79
C PRO A 56 11.27 7.15 6.47
N VAL A 57 10.39 6.35 5.86
CA VAL A 57 9.71 6.75 4.62
C VAL A 57 8.67 7.84 4.87
N LYS A 58 7.98 7.83 6.01
CA LYS A 58 7.01 8.85 6.40
C LYS A 58 7.62 10.26 6.51
N GLN A 59 8.90 10.37 6.83
CA GLN A 59 9.59 11.67 6.87
C GLN A 59 9.84 12.26 5.48
N LYS A 60 9.74 11.44 4.42
CA LYS A 60 10.08 11.78 3.04
C LYS A 60 8.86 11.84 2.12
N ALA A 61 7.92 10.90 2.31
CA ALA A 61 6.70 10.82 1.53
C ALA A 61 5.76 11.98 1.88
N GLY A 62 5.08 12.53 0.87
CA GLY A 62 4.02 13.51 1.10
C GLY A 62 2.77 12.86 1.69
N TRP A 63 2.53 11.60 1.33
CA TRP A 63 1.44 10.77 1.86
C TRP A 63 1.89 9.33 1.97
N ILE A 64 1.49 8.62 3.03
CA ILE A 64 1.81 7.19 3.21
C ILE A 64 0.66 6.47 3.91
N SER A 65 0.28 5.29 3.41
CA SER A 65 -0.69 4.42 4.08
C SER A 65 -0.03 3.59 5.20
N PRO A 66 -0.61 3.52 6.41
CA PRO A 66 -0.08 2.68 7.48
C PRO A 66 -0.41 1.20 7.29
N VAL A 67 0.40 0.32 7.88
CA VAL A 67 0.07 -1.10 8.04
C VAL A 67 0.28 -1.48 9.51
N PRO A 68 -0.77 -1.91 10.24
CA PRO A 68 -2.15 -2.09 9.80
C PRO A 68 -2.92 -0.75 9.63
N GLY A 69 -4.12 -0.82 9.03
CA GLY A 69 -5.05 0.31 8.94
C GLY A 69 -5.11 1.03 7.59
N GLY A 70 -4.27 0.65 6.62
CA GLY A 70 -4.27 1.19 5.26
C GLY A 70 -5.12 0.38 4.30
N VAL A 71 -4.49 -0.39 3.42
CA VAL A 71 -5.15 -1.06 2.29
C VAL A 71 -6.07 -2.22 2.72
N GLY A 72 -5.73 -2.93 3.79
CA GLY A 72 -6.50 -4.10 4.26
C GLY A 72 -8.01 -3.84 4.45
N PRO A 73 -8.41 -2.83 5.26
CA PRO A 73 -9.82 -2.45 5.41
C PRO A 73 -10.51 -2.05 4.09
N MET A 74 -9.78 -1.41 3.18
CA MET A 74 -10.34 -1.01 1.87
C MET A 74 -10.68 -2.23 1.01
N THR A 75 -9.89 -3.31 1.06
CA THR A 75 -10.22 -4.56 0.34
C THR A 75 -11.59 -5.11 0.74
N ILE A 76 -11.93 -5.06 2.03
CA ILE A 76 -13.25 -5.50 2.52
C ILE A 76 -14.34 -4.54 2.04
N ALA A 77 -14.12 -3.23 2.15
CA ALA A 77 -15.07 -2.23 1.69
C ALA A 77 -15.39 -2.41 0.18
N MET A 78 -14.37 -2.61 -0.65
CA MET A 78 -14.54 -2.81 -2.09
C MET A 78 -15.24 -4.13 -2.44
N LEU A 79 -15.02 -5.20 -1.66
CA LEU A 79 -15.81 -6.43 -1.82
C LEU A 79 -17.30 -6.19 -1.56
N LEU A 80 -17.63 -5.44 -0.50
CA LEU A 80 -19.01 -5.11 -0.17
C LEU A 80 -19.65 -4.20 -1.22
N GLU A 81 -18.91 -3.19 -1.69
CA GLU A 81 -19.35 -2.31 -2.77
C GLU A 81 -19.64 -3.10 -4.04
N ASN A 82 -18.71 -3.94 -4.48
CA ASN A 82 -18.89 -4.82 -5.64
C ASN A 82 -20.12 -5.73 -5.49
N THR A 83 -20.36 -6.24 -4.29
CA THR A 83 -21.55 -7.07 -3.98
C THR A 83 -22.84 -6.27 -4.13
N VAL A 84 -22.88 -5.05 -3.58
CA VAL A 84 -24.03 -4.14 -3.69
C VAL A 84 -24.28 -3.73 -5.13
N GLU A 85 -23.24 -3.39 -5.89
CA GLU A 85 -23.37 -3.07 -7.31
C GLU A 85 -23.94 -4.24 -8.11
N SER A 86 -23.46 -5.47 -7.85
CA SER A 86 -23.98 -6.67 -8.48
C SER A 86 -25.47 -6.86 -8.19
N ALA A 87 -25.89 -6.68 -6.93
CA ALA A 87 -27.30 -6.77 -6.54
C ALA A 87 -28.17 -5.69 -7.21
N LYS A 88 -27.69 -4.45 -7.31
CA LYS A 88 -28.40 -3.36 -8.03
C LYS A 88 -28.61 -3.72 -9.50
N ARG A 89 -27.57 -4.21 -10.18
CA ARG A 89 -27.64 -4.64 -11.57
C ARG A 89 -28.65 -5.78 -11.76
N ALA A 90 -28.63 -6.78 -10.87
CA ALA A 90 -29.59 -7.89 -10.90
C ALA A 90 -31.04 -7.43 -10.66
N ALA A 91 -31.25 -6.39 -9.85
CA ALA A 91 -32.55 -5.78 -9.60
C ALA A 91 -33.00 -4.78 -10.69
N GLY A 92 -32.22 -4.58 -11.75
CA GLY A 92 -32.52 -3.59 -12.80
C GLY A 92 -32.37 -2.13 -12.36
N MET A 93 -31.71 -1.90 -11.22
CA MET A 93 -31.41 -0.57 -10.69
C MET A 93 -30.12 -0.06 -11.35
N LYS A 94 -30.17 1.15 -11.92
CA LYS A 94 -28.98 1.86 -12.42
C LYS A 94 -28.16 2.40 -11.26
#